data_AF-A0A7X4HZX9-F1
#
_entry.id   AF-A0A7X4HZX9-F1
#
_cell.length_a   1.000
_cell.length_b   1.000
_cell.length_c   1.000
_cell.angle_alpha   90.00
_cell.angle_beta   90.00
_cell.angle_gamma   90.00
#
_symmetry.space_group_name_H-M   'P 1'
#
loop_
_entity.id
_entity.type
_entity.pdbx_description
1 polymer ?
#
loop_
_entity_poly.entity_id
_entity_poly.type
_entity_poly.pdbx_seq_one_letter_code
_entity_poly.pdbx_strand_id
1 'polypeptide(L)'
;MHECPERAVVCPELFDKPGMASFDVAGASSVVGAVLLKAAGCIYGLVKGFGRFSLVEKRVPERTRHTVAEWIAQRVFRITCGHPDANDGERLADLPMHERWWHGSR
;
A
#
# COMPACT_ATOMS: atom_id res chain seq x y z
N MET A 1 -20.85 18.03 14.57
CA MET A 1 -19.83 16.96 14.64
C MET A 1 -20.46 15.75 13.94
N HIS A 2 -20.03 15.46 12.71
CA HIS A 2 -20.55 14.32 11.96
C HIS A 2 -19.86 13.06 12.50
N GLU A 3 -20.64 12.19 13.13
CA GLU A 3 -20.21 10.88 13.59
C GLU A 3 -19.91 10.03 12.34
N CYS A 4 -18.64 9.68 12.13
CA CYS A 4 -18.22 8.83 11.02
C CYS A 4 -18.50 7.38 11.44
N PRO A 5 -19.36 6.62 10.73
CA PRO A 5 -19.70 5.27 11.15
C PRO A 5 -18.46 4.38 11.14
N GLU A 6 -18.15 3.78 12.29
CA GLU A 6 -17.06 2.82 12.44
C GLU A 6 -17.37 1.57 11.62
N ARG A 7 -16.66 1.38 10.52
CA ARG A 7 -16.84 0.23 9.63
C ARG A 7 -15.59 -0.64 9.66
N ALA A 8 -15.69 -1.80 10.28
CA ALA A 8 -14.60 -2.78 10.31
C ALA A 8 -14.40 -3.40 8.92
N VAL A 9 -13.14 -3.48 8.48
CA VAL A 9 -12.75 -4.12 7.23
C VAL A 9 -11.89 -5.32 7.56
N VAL A 10 -12.22 -6.48 6.99
CA VAL A 10 -11.37 -7.67 7.05
C VAL A 10 -10.62 -7.77 5.72
N CYS A 11 -9.30 -7.59 5.75
CA CYS A 11 -8.44 -8.11 4.69
C CYS A 11 -7.59 -9.23 5.33
N PRO A 12 -7.93 -10.51 5.07
CA PRO A 12 -7.20 -11.67 5.59
C PRO A 12 -5.70 -11.65 5.28
N GLU A 13 -5.29 -10.95 4.21
CA GLU A 13 -3.88 -10.80 3.87
C GLU A 13 -3.11 -9.82 4.78
N LEU A 14 -3.79 -8.92 5.48
CA LEU A 14 -3.15 -8.08 6.51
C LEU A 14 -3.33 -8.63 7.93
N PHE A 15 -4.52 -9.18 8.20
CA PHE A 15 -4.94 -9.54 9.55
C PHE A 15 -5.82 -10.79 9.53
N ASP A 16 -5.49 -11.75 10.38
CA ASP A 16 -6.28 -12.97 10.57
C ASP A 16 -7.62 -12.74 11.29
N LYS A 17 -7.84 -11.51 11.79
CA LYS A 17 -9.04 -11.10 12.53
C LYS A 17 -9.50 -9.73 12.06
N PRO A 18 -10.82 -9.44 12.11
CA PRO A 18 -11.33 -8.09 11.92
C PRO A 18 -10.63 -7.11 12.87
N GLY A 19 -10.01 -6.07 12.30
CA GLY A 19 -9.35 -5.01 13.05
C GLY A 19 -10.14 -3.72 12.96
N MET A 20 -10.20 -2.97 14.08
CA MET A 20 -10.69 -1.61 14.08
C MET A 20 -9.49 -0.67 13.99
N ALA A 21 -9.47 0.20 12.98
CA ALA A 21 -8.45 1.24 12.87
C ALA A 21 -9.02 2.53 13.48
N SER A 22 -8.40 3.01 14.55
CA SER A 22 -8.67 4.32 15.13
C SER A 22 -7.63 5.32 14.61
N PHE A 23 -8.08 6.56 14.35
CA PHE A 23 -7.28 7.65 13.77
C PHE A 23 -7.04 8.76 14.79
N ASP A 24 -6.93 8.41 16.06
CA ASP A 24 -6.88 9.32 17.21
C ASP A 24 -5.46 9.73 17.61
N VAL A 25 -4.42 9.15 16.99
CA VAL A 25 -3.02 9.50 17.27
C VAL A 25 -2.51 10.57 16.31
N ALA A 26 -2.18 11.75 16.84
CA ALA A 26 -1.53 12.82 16.10
C ALA A 26 -0.21 12.33 15.49
N GLY A 27 -0.06 12.41 14.16
CA GLY A 27 1.14 11.98 13.43
C GLY A 27 1.16 10.52 12.97
N ALA A 28 0.12 9.71 13.25
CA ALA A 28 0.03 8.31 12.80
C ALA A 28 -0.50 8.14 11.36
N SER A 29 -0.77 9.23 10.62
CA SER A 29 -1.53 9.16 9.36
C SER A 29 -0.82 8.36 8.25
N SER A 30 0.51 8.30 8.25
CA SER A 30 1.29 7.64 7.21
C SER A 30 1.26 6.10 7.31
N VAL A 31 1.42 5.54 8.51
CA VAL A 31 1.37 4.09 8.73
C VAL A 31 -0.05 3.56 8.56
N VAL A 32 -1.05 4.29 9.06
CA VAL A 32 -2.46 3.90 8.92
C VAL A 32 -2.95 4.07 7.48
N GLY A 33 -2.49 5.10 6.76
CA GLY A 33 -2.77 5.30 5.33
C GLY A 33 -2.29 4.14 4.47
N ALA A 34 -1.11 3.58 4.78
CA ALA A 34 -0.65 2.35 4.15
C ALA A 34 -1.63 1.18 4.44
N VAL A 35 -1.95 0.91 5.70
CA VAL A 35 -2.89 -0.18 6.07
C VAL A 35 -4.22 -0.09 5.30
N LEU A 36 -4.84 1.10 5.27
CA LEU A 36 -6.09 1.34 4.53
C LEU A 36 -5.94 1.06 3.04
N LEU A 37 -4.84 1.52 2.43
CA LEU A 37 -4.63 1.33 1.01
C LEU A 37 -4.37 -0.13 0.66
N LYS A 38 -3.62 -0.88 1.47
CA LYS A 38 -3.44 -2.32 1.23
C LYS A 38 -4.79 -3.04 1.32
N ALA A 39 -5.62 -2.71 2.31
CA ALA A 39 -6.97 -3.25 2.42
C ALA A 39 -7.86 -2.90 1.21
N ALA A 40 -7.85 -1.64 0.75
CA ALA A 40 -8.54 -1.22 -0.47
C ALA A 40 -8.00 -1.94 -1.71
N GLY A 41 -6.69 -2.21 -1.76
CA GLY A 41 -6.06 -3.03 -2.78
C GLY A 41 -6.57 -4.47 -2.78
N CYS A 42 -6.80 -5.07 -1.62
CA CYS A 42 -7.41 -6.40 -1.50
C CYS A 42 -8.83 -6.42 -2.09
N ILE A 43 -9.62 -5.38 -1.82
CA ILE A 43 -11.05 -5.32 -2.18
C ILE A 43 -11.26 -4.97 -3.65
N TYR A 44 -10.53 -3.98 -4.15
CA TYR A 44 -10.77 -3.38 -5.46
C TYR A 44 -9.70 -3.75 -6.50
N GLY A 45 -8.63 -4.45 -6.10
CA GLY A 45 -7.56 -4.83 -7.00
C GLY A 45 -6.79 -3.65 -7.62
N LEU A 46 -6.78 -2.47 -6.98
CA LEU A 46 -6.30 -1.21 -7.56
C LEU A 46 -4.91 -1.33 -8.20
N VAL A 47 -3.92 -1.84 -7.46
CA VAL A 47 -2.54 -1.99 -7.95
C VAL A 47 -2.45 -2.98 -9.12
N LYS A 48 -3.17 -4.11 -9.03
CA LYS A 48 -3.26 -5.10 -10.11
C LYS A 48 -3.94 -4.50 -11.36
N GLY A 49 -4.96 -3.67 -11.16
CA GLY A 49 -5.67 -2.93 -12.20
C GLY A 49 -4.75 -1.94 -12.92
N PHE A 50 -4.01 -1.10 -12.18
CA PHE A 50 -3.03 -0.18 -12.75
C PHE A 50 -1.93 -0.88 -13.53
N GLY A 51 -1.45 -2.04 -13.05
CA GLY A 51 -0.46 -2.85 -13.77
C GLY A 51 -1.00 -3.48 -15.05
N ARG A 52 -2.32 -3.67 -15.17
CA ARG A 52 -2.99 -4.19 -16.37
C ARG A 52 -3.36 -3.08 -17.37
N PHE A 53 -3.61 -1.86 -16.90
CA PHE A 53 -3.73 -0.71 -17.78
C PHE A 53 -2.42 -0.50 -18.55
N SER A 54 -2.54 -0.06 -19.80
CA SER A 54 -1.43 0.09 -20.75
C SER A 54 -0.49 1.23 -20.36
N LEU A 55 0.27 1.04 -19.29
CA LEU A 55 1.52 1.76 -19.10
C LEU A 55 2.48 1.21 -20.15
N VAL A 56 2.91 2.08 -21.06
CA VAL A 56 3.91 1.72 -22.06
C VAL A 56 5.19 1.39 -21.30
N GLU A 57 5.52 0.09 -21.23
CA GLU A 57 6.75 -0.36 -20.61
C GLU A 57 7.93 0.03 -21.49
N LYS A 58 8.78 0.91 -20.97
CA LYS A 58 9.97 1.44 -21.65
C LYS A 58 11.27 0.95 -21.00
N ARG A 59 11.18 0.23 -19.88
CA ARG A 59 12.34 -0.31 -19.18
C ARG A 59 12.91 -1.49 -19.95
N VAL A 60 14.23 -1.60 -19.92
CA VAL A 60 14.99 -2.67 -20.56
C VAL A 60 14.73 -3.97 -19.79
N PRO A 61 14.12 -5.01 -20.38
CA PRO A 61 13.74 -6.23 -19.67
C PRO A 61 14.92 -6.91 -18.98
N GLU A 62 16.09 -6.94 -19.63
CA GLU A 62 17.32 -7.57 -19.13
C GLU A 62 17.90 -6.84 -17.91
N ARG A 63 17.47 -5.60 -17.65
CA ARG A 63 17.87 -4.78 -16.50
C ARG A 63 16.75 -4.63 -15.48
N THR A 64 15.61 -5.27 -15.69
CA THR A 64 14.41 -5.08 -14.86
C THR A 64 14.10 -6.36 -14.08
N ARG A 65 14.24 -6.30 -12.75
CA ARG A 65 13.93 -7.42 -11.84
C ARG A 65 12.48 -7.48 -11.39
N HIS A 66 11.75 -6.36 -11.47
CA HIS A 66 10.41 -6.20 -10.93
C HIS A 66 9.41 -5.85 -12.03
N THR A 67 8.25 -6.48 -11.99
CA THR A 67 7.11 -6.20 -12.87
C THR A 67 6.63 -4.75 -12.74
N VAL A 68 5.87 -4.28 -13.73
CA VAL A 68 5.18 -2.97 -13.65
C VAL A 68 4.29 -2.90 -12.41
N ALA A 69 3.56 -3.99 -12.11
CA ALA A 69 2.68 -4.06 -10.95
C ALA A 69 3.45 -3.92 -9.62
N GLU A 70 4.58 -4.60 -9.46
CA GLU A 70 5.44 -4.48 -8.27
C GLU A 70 6.02 -3.06 -8.14
N TRP A 71 6.41 -2.43 -9.25
CA TRP A 71 6.93 -1.07 -9.24
C TRP A 71 5.87 -0.03 -8.87
N ILE A 72 4.64 -0.19 -9.36
CA ILE A 72 3.50 0.63 -8.95
C ILE A 72 3.21 0.40 -7.47
N ALA A 73 3.18 -0.85 -7.01
CA ALA A 73 2.97 -1.17 -5.60
C ALA A 73 3.97 -0.45 -4.68
N GLN A 74 5.26 -0.44 -5.06
CA GLN A 74 6.31 0.31 -4.36
C GLN A 74 6.03 1.82 -4.34
N ARG A 75 5.71 2.44 -5.48
CA ARG A 75 5.41 3.88 -5.53
C ARG A 75 4.21 4.27 -4.69
N VAL A 76 3.13 3.50 -4.79
CA VAL A 76 1.90 3.80 -4.06
C VAL A 76 2.14 3.63 -2.54
N PHE A 77 2.86 2.58 -2.12
CA PHE A 77 3.27 2.40 -0.71
C PHE A 77 4.04 3.61 -0.18
N ARG A 78 5.05 4.09 -0.93
CA ARG A 78 5.86 5.27 -0.57
C ARG A 78 5.03 6.52 -0.35
N ILE A 79 4.13 6.81 -1.29
CA ILE A 79 3.24 7.97 -1.23
C ILE A 79 2.37 7.90 0.03
N THR A 80 1.79 6.72 0.32
CA THR A 80 0.98 6.56 1.54
C THR A 80 1.77 6.67 2.83
N CYS A 81 3.06 6.32 2.80
CA CYS A 81 3.97 6.48 3.93
C CYS A 81 4.51 7.92 4.06
N GLY A 82 3.95 8.90 3.35
CA GLY A 82 4.34 10.31 3.46
C GLY A 82 5.59 10.68 2.65
N HIS A 83 5.96 9.90 1.64
CA HIS A 83 7.03 10.24 0.68
C HIS A 83 6.39 10.68 -0.64
N PRO A 84 6.03 11.98 -0.79
CA PRO A 84 5.15 12.46 -1.85
C PRO A 84 5.73 12.30 -3.26
N ASP A 85 7.06 12.30 -3.41
CA ASP A 85 7.74 12.10 -4.69
C ASP A 85 8.07 10.62 -4.99
N ALA A 86 7.86 9.75 -4.01
CA ALA A 86 8.19 8.34 -4.05
C ALA A 86 9.65 8.06 -4.48
N ASN A 87 10.60 8.94 -4.17
CA ASN A 87 12.01 8.80 -4.58
C ASN A 87 12.94 8.40 -3.42
N ASP A 88 12.66 8.89 -2.20
CA ASP A 88 13.37 8.52 -0.97
C ASP A 88 12.66 7.37 -0.24
N GLY A 89 13.41 6.36 0.18
CA GLY A 89 12.78 5.13 0.70
C GLY A 89 13.67 4.23 1.53
N GLU A 90 14.90 4.64 1.79
CA GLU A 90 15.78 3.94 2.73
C GLU A 90 15.11 3.79 4.10
N ARG A 91 14.38 4.81 4.53
CA ARG A 91 13.65 4.86 5.80
C ARG A 91 12.37 4.01 5.85
N LEU A 92 11.95 3.43 4.72
CA LEU A 92 10.73 2.63 4.66
C LEU A 92 10.94 1.23 5.22
N ALA A 93 12.16 0.71 5.16
CA ALA A 93 12.49 -0.59 5.73
C ALA A 93 12.24 -0.63 7.25
N ASP A 94 12.35 0.52 7.91
CA ASP A 94 12.12 0.68 9.35
C ASP A 94 10.62 0.74 9.71
N LEU A 95 9.74 0.87 8.71
CA LEU A 95 8.30 0.92 8.97
C LEU A 95 7.77 -0.49 9.25
N PRO A 96 7.01 -0.70 10.34
CA PRO A 96 6.40 -2.00 10.68
C PRO A 96 5.54 -2.60 9.55
N MET A 97 5.03 -1.75 8.65
CA MET A 97 4.17 -2.15 7.53
C MET A 97 4.95 -2.68 6.31
N HIS A 98 6.27 -2.45 6.23
CA HIS A 98 7.08 -2.76 5.07
C HIS A 98 7.02 -4.25 4.68
N GLU A 99 7.25 -5.16 5.63
CA GLU A 99 7.21 -6.61 5.37
C GLU A 99 5.80 -7.07 4.97
N ARG A 100 4.77 -6.61 5.69
CA ARG A 100 3.37 -6.98 5.46
C ARG A 100 2.83 -6.52 4.11
N TRP A 101 3.42 -5.48 3.52
CA TRP A 101 3.02 -5.04 2.19
C TRP A 101 3.45 -6.02 1.10
N TRP A 102 4.65 -6.59 1.24
CA TRP A 102 5.24 -7.46 0.23
C TRP A 102 4.82 -8.93 0.39
N HIS A 103 4.64 -9.40 1.62
CA HIS A 103 4.12 -10.74 1.90
C HIS A 103 2.59 -10.74 1.74
N GLY A 104 2.09 -11.28 0.61
CA GLY A 104 0.66 -11.39 0.29
C GLY A 104 0.32 -11.15 -1.20
N SER A 105 1.24 -10.60 -1.99
CA SER A 105 0.96 -10.21 -3.37
C SER A 105 1.27 -11.29 -4.43
N ARG A 106 1.56 -12.53 -4.02
CA ARG A 106 1.85 -13.66 -4.93
C ARG A 106 0.60 -14.48 -5.21
#